data_AF-A0A661IIL1-F1
#
_entry.id   AF-A0A661IIL1-F1
#
_cell.length_a   1.000
_cell.length_b   1.000
_cell.length_c   1.000
_cell.angle_alpha   90.00
_cell.angle_beta   90.00
_cell.angle_gamma   90.00
#
_symmetry.space_group_name_H-M   'P 1'
#
loop_
_entity.id
_entity.type
_entity.pdbx_description
1 polymer ?
#
loop_
_entity_poly.entity_id
_entity_poly.type
_entity_poly.pdbx_seq_one_letter_code
_entity_poly.pdbx_strand_id
1 'polypeptide(L)'
;MNYILKLTFFVVFISSTTNASSLTTGDKVFKAYCWGCHHQTSVAFGPSFEDIANKRTRGEIQGHIVSPKSTYKQLGHKRSVMPAF
;
A
#
# COMPACT_ATOMS: atom_id res chain seq x y z
N MET A 1 14.96 -43.97 9.57
CA MET A 1 14.38 -42.62 9.36
C MET A 1 13.20 -42.79 8.41
N ASN A 2 12.00 -42.97 8.95
CA ASN A 2 10.84 -43.48 8.19
C ASN A 2 10.42 -42.48 7.12
N TYR A 3 10.27 -42.93 5.88
CA TYR A 3 9.86 -42.12 4.73
C TYR A 3 8.57 -41.32 4.97
N ILE A 4 7.72 -41.83 5.87
CA ILE A 4 6.50 -41.16 6.35
C ILE A 4 6.80 -39.83 7.04
N LEU A 5 7.88 -39.74 7.84
CA LEU A 5 8.29 -38.51 8.53
C LEU A 5 8.87 -37.46 7.56
N LYS A 6 9.54 -37.91 6.50
CA LYS A 6 10.01 -37.03 5.41
C LYS A 6 8.84 -36.50 4.57
N LEU A 7 7.83 -37.35 4.33
CA LEU A 7 6.64 -37.00 3.56
C LEU A 7 5.78 -35.96 4.29
N THR A 8 5.58 -36.11 5.61
CA THR A 8 4.87 -35.10 6.40
C THR A 8 5.60 -33.76 6.46
N PHE A 9 6.93 -33.77 6.56
CA PHE A 9 7.73 -32.53 6.50
C PHE A 9 7.60 -31.81 5.15
N PHE A 10 7.53 -32.57 4.05
CA PHE A 10 7.38 -32.03 2.70
C PHE A 10 6.00 -31.41 2.45
N VAL A 11 4.93 -32.02 2.98
CA VAL A 11 3.55 -31.52 2.85
C VAL A 11 3.33 -30.22 3.64
N VAL A 12 3.93 -30.09 4.83
CA VAL A 12 3.85 -28.86 5.65
C VAL A 12 4.58 -27.69 4.98
N PHE A 13 5.70 -27.95 4.30
CA PHE A 13 6.45 -26.92 3.56
C PHE A 13 5.66 -26.34 2.38
N ILE A 14 4.91 -27.16 1.65
CA ILE A 14 4.13 -26.71 0.47
C ILE A 14 2.90 -25.88 0.87
N SER A 15 2.32 -26.16 2.03
CA SER A 15 1.07 -25.53 2.51
C SER A 15 1.24 -24.07 2.95
N SER A 16 2.47 -23.55 3.01
CA SER A 16 2.76 -22.20 3.50
C SER A 16 2.68 -21.09 2.44
N THR A 17 2.32 -21.40 1.18
CA THR A 17 2.47 -20.47 0.05
C THR A 17 1.19 -19.75 -0.41
N THR A 18 0.03 -20.00 0.19
CA THR A 18 -1.25 -19.46 -0.32
C THR A 18 -1.78 -18.29 0.52
N ASN A 19 -1.29 -17.06 0.30
CA ASN A 19 -1.92 -15.82 0.80
C ASN A 19 -1.56 -14.58 -0.05
N ALA A 20 -1.89 -14.59 -1.35
CA ALA A 20 -1.61 -13.47 -2.27
C ALA A 20 -2.85 -12.63 -2.67
N SER A 21 -3.86 -12.53 -1.81
CA SER A 21 -5.14 -11.84 -2.10
C SER A 21 -5.11 -10.31 -1.92
N SER A 22 -3.98 -9.72 -1.52
CA SER A 22 -3.89 -8.27 -1.23
C SER A 22 -3.77 -7.38 -2.47
N LEU A 23 -3.14 -7.87 -3.54
CA LEU A 23 -2.83 -7.06 -4.73
C LEU A 23 -4.10 -6.62 -5.49
N THR A 24 -5.08 -7.52 -5.60
CA THR A 24 -6.37 -7.24 -6.26
C THR A 24 -7.26 -6.28 -5.47
N THR A 25 -7.01 -6.14 -4.17
CA THR A 25 -7.81 -5.28 -3.28
C THR A 25 -7.28 -3.85 -3.30
N GLY A 26 -5.96 -3.65 -3.33
CA GLY A 26 -5.34 -2.32 -3.38
C GLY A 26 -5.70 -1.51 -4.63
N ASP A 27 -5.65 -2.13 -5.81
CA ASP A 27 -6.00 -1.47 -7.08
C ASP A 27 -7.46 -1.00 -7.11
N LYS A 28 -8.39 -1.81 -6.58
CA LYS A 28 -9.81 -1.44 -6.48
C LYS A 28 -10.02 -0.24 -5.56
N VAL A 29 -9.38 -0.23 -4.39
CA VAL A 29 -9.43 0.89 -3.45
C VAL A 29 -8.84 2.15 -4.08
N PHE A 30 -7.68 2.04 -4.72
CA PHE A 30 -7.03 3.14 -5.40
C PHE A 30 -7.93 3.77 -6.47
N LYS A 31 -8.49 2.95 -7.36
CA LYS A 31 -9.40 3.41 -8.42
C LYS A 31 -10.68 4.03 -7.87
N ALA A 32 -11.22 3.48 -6.78
CA ALA A 32 -12.47 3.97 -6.18
C ALA A 32 -12.31 5.30 -5.42
N TYR A 33 -11.20 5.48 -4.68
CA TYR A 33 -11.08 6.57 -3.71
C TYR A 33 -9.93 7.53 -3.96
N CYS A 34 -8.87 7.10 -4.64
CA CYS A 34 -7.63 7.88 -4.75
C CYS A 34 -7.40 8.45 -6.15
N TRP A 35 -7.78 7.71 -7.20
CA TRP A 35 -7.48 8.03 -8.61
C TRP A 35 -7.99 9.39 -9.06
N GLY A 36 -9.13 9.84 -8.54
CA GLY A 36 -9.70 11.15 -8.90
C GLY A 36 -8.80 12.34 -8.57
N CYS A 37 -7.92 12.19 -7.56
CA CYS A 37 -6.99 13.25 -7.13
C CYS A 37 -5.54 12.90 -7.42
N HIS A 38 -5.20 11.62 -7.52
CA HIS A 38 -3.83 11.13 -7.67
C HIS A 38 -3.69 10.20 -8.87
N HIS A 39 -2.99 10.66 -9.91
CA HIS A 39 -2.64 9.81 -11.04
C HIS A 39 -1.44 8.91 -10.69
N GLN A 40 -1.25 7.82 -11.43
CA GLN A 40 -0.13 6.89 -11.20
C GLN A 40 1.23 7.55 -11.42
N THR A 41 1.41 8.24 -12.54
CA THR A 41 2.71 8.77 -12.99
C THR A 41 2.78 10.29 -13.12
N SER A 42 1.64 10.98 -13.04
CA SER A 42 1.55 12.42 -13.31
C SER A 42 1.01 13.18 -12.11
N VAL A 43 1.39 14.45 -11.98
CA VAL A 43 0.78 15.32 -10.97
C VAL A 43 -0.65 15.65 -11.39
N ALA A 44 -1.58 15.56 -10.45
CA ALA A 44 -2.98 15.97 -10.61
C ALA A 44 -3.34 16.96 -9.49
N PHE A 45 -4.42 16.74 -8.75
CA PHE A 45 -4.72 17.53 -7.54
C PHE A 45 -3.75 17.22 -6.40
N GLY A 46 -3.22 16.00 -6.36
CA GLY A 46 -2.13 15.55 -5.51
C GLY A 46 -0.90 15.09 -6.30
N PRO A 47 0.21 14.76 -5.63
CA PRO A 47 1.38 14.15 -6.25
C PRO A 47 1.06 12.79 -6.87
N SER A 48 1.85 12.35 -7.85
CA SER A 48 1.67 11.04 -8.46
C SER A 48 1.97 9.91 -7.46
N PHE A 49 1.35 8.75 -7.64
CA PHE A 49 1.66 7.59 -6.78
C PHE A 49 3.10 7.11 -6.97
N GLU A 50 3.67 7.25 -8.16
CA GLU A 50 5.09 7.03 -8.42
C GLU A 50 5.98 7.95 -7.56
N ASP A 51 5.68 9.24 -7.53
CA ASP A 51 6.40 10.19 -6.66
C ASP A 51 6.27 9.83 -5.19
N ILE A 52 5.06 9.44 -4.75
CA ILE A 52 4.82 9.03 -3.37
C ILE A 52 5.64 7.78 -3.03
N ALA A 53 5.63 6.77 -3.90
CA ALA A 53 6.37 5.52 -3.71
C ALA A 53 7.89 5.74 -3.66
N ASN A 54 8.40 6.68 -4.45
CA ASN A 54 9.83 6.99 -4.51
C ASN A 54 10.33 7.84 -3.33
N LYS A 55 9.45 8.64 -2.70
CA LYS A 55 9.86 9.64 -1.71
C LYS A 55 9.39 9.36 -0.28
N ARG A 56 8.40 8.48 -0.09
CA ARG A 56 7.73 8.30 1.21
C ARG A 56 7.88 6.88 1.74
N THR A 57 8.10 6.79 3.03
CA THR A 57 8.03 5.55 3.79
C THR A 57 6.58 5.09 3.95
N ARG A 58 6.38 3.79 4.23
CA ARG A 58 5.06 3.24 4.54
C ARG A 58 4.37 3.99 5.69
N GLY A 59 5.11 4.36 6.73
CA GLY A 59 4.58 5.08 7.88
C GLY A 59 4.10 6.49 7.53
N GLU A 60 4.85 7.22 6.70
CA GLU A 60 4.42 8.54 6.21
C GLU A 60 3.15 8.44 5.36
N ILE A 61 3.06 7.43 4.48
CA ILE A 61 1.87 7.21 3.64
C ILE A 61 0.66 6.91 4.52
N GLN A 62 0.77 5.96 5.45
CA GLN A 62 -0.33 5.59 6.34
C GLN A 62 -0.74 6.75 7.26
N GLY A 63 0.23 7.44 7.85
CA GLY A 63 -0.04 8.61 8.69
C GLY A 63 -0.70 9.74 7.93
N HIS A 64 -0.33 9.95 6.66
CA HIS A 64 -0.97 10.96 5.82
C HIS A 64 -2.39 10.58 5.40
N ILE A 65 -2.66 9.30 5.14
CA ILE A 65 -4.02 8.81 4.86
C ILE A 65 -4.94 9.04 6.07
N VAL A 66 -4.46 8.72 7.28
CA VAL A 66 -5.24 8.84 8.52
C VAL A 66 -5.42 10.30 8.96
N SER A 67 -4.37 11.13 8.84
CA SER A 67 -4.40 12.52 9.33
C SER A 67 -3.73 13.50 8.37
N PRO A 68 -4.31 13.73 7.18
CA PRO A 68 -3.69 14.56 6.15
C PRO A 68 -3.52 16.02 6.57
N LYS A 69 -4.46 16.55 7.37
CA LYS A 69 -4.39 17.92 7.91
C LYS A 69 -3.26 18.12 8.93
N SER A 70 -2.81 17.05 9.59
CA SER A 70 -1.77 17.13 10.62
C SER A 70 -0.37 16.93 10.04
N THR A 71 -0.25 16.20 8.93
CA THR A 71 1.03 15.71 8.41
C THR A 71 1.51 16.45 7.16
N TYR A 72 0.64 17.18 6.44
CA TYR A 72 0.99 17.76 5.13
C TYR A 72 2.20 18.69 5.15
N LYS A 73 2.41 19.47 6.22
CA LYS A 73 3.54 20.40 6.33
C LYS A 73 4.87 19.65 6.42
N GLN A 74 4.92 18.57 7.20
CA GLN A 74 6.13 17.73 7.31
C GLN A 74 6.47 17.06 5.98
N LEU A 75 5.46 16.77 5.16
CA LEU A 75 5.65 16.25 3.80
C LEU A 75 5.99 17.35 2.77
N GLY A 76 6.15 18.61 3.18
CA GLY A 76 6.56 19.71 2.30
C GLY A 76 5.42 20.36 1.52
N HIS A 77 4.16 20.08 1.86
CA HIS A 77 3.02 20.72 1.23
C HIS A 77 2.59 21.99 1.97
N LYS A 78 2.07 22.98 1.24
CA LYS A 78 1.57 24.25 1.81
C LYS A 78 0.18 24.13 2.43
N ARG A 79 -0.62 23.16 1.97
CA ARG A 79 -1.98 22.86 2.45
C ARG A 79 -2.33 21.41 2.09
N SER A 80 -3.35 20.86 2.72
CA SER A 80 -3.95 19.59 2.30
C SER A 80 -5.46 19.73 2.12
N VAL A 81 -5.95 19.20 1.00
CA VAL A 81 -7.36 18.98 0.70
C VAL A 81 -7.71 17.49 0.71
N MET A 82 -6.72 16.63 0.97
CA MET A 82 -6.92 15.18 1.04
C MET A 82 -7.84 14.87 2.23
N PRO A 83 -8.93 14.09 2.02
CA PRO A 83 -9.78 13.62 3.10
C PRO A 83 -9.06 12.56 3.96
N ALA A 84 -9.46 12.45 5.22
CA ALA A 84 -9.00 11.39 6.11
C ALA A 84 -9.76 10.10 5.83
N PHE A 85 -9.08 8.95 5.90
CA PHE A 85 -9.65 7.60 5.77
C PHE A 85 -9.25 6.71 6.93
#